data_AF-A0AAD8IL64-F1
#
_entry.id   AF-A0AAD8IL64-F1
#
_cell.length_a   1.000
_cell.length_b   1.000
_cell.length_c   1.000
_cell.angle_alpha   90.00
_cell.angle_beta   90.00
_cell.angle_gamma   90.00
#
_symmetry.space_group_name_H-M   'P 1'
#
loop_
_entity.id
_entity.type
_entity.pdbx_description
1 polymer ?
#
loop_
_entity_poly.entity_id
_entity_poly.type
_entity_poly.pdbx_seq_one_letter_code
_entity_poly.pdbx_strand_id
1 'polypeptide(L)'
;MSGEMTLRSLVFLVGGFKDEYNEILGRGASKIVYRAFDEYEGIEVAWNQVKHFDFLQSPEDLERLYCKIHLLKTLKHSNIMKFYTSWVDPSNRNINFVTEMFTSVPLGKSLKIVLVRDVDGKTFWDALDDAITPRIKSLTTIDESALSTFRSTFEKRALKKGTFIFLTWLNPTKMLVSVSTEGMPSGIDATIDSSNVTLALFDVFFGGEPVSPSLKASVASGLATALK
;
A
#
# COMPACT_ATOMS: atom_id res chain seq x y z
N MET A 1 16.35 -17.82 -22.85
CA MET A 1 17.06 -17.98 -21.57
C MET A 1 16.13 -17.50 -20.47
N SER A 2 15.31 -18.38 -19.91
CA SER A 2 14.52 -18.10 -18.71
C SER A 2 15.34 -18.57 -17.52
N GLY A 3 15.88 -17.64 -16.74
CA GLY A 3 16.55 -17.97 -15.49
C GLY A 3 15.53 -18.53 -14.51
N GLU A 4 15.52 -19.85 -14.34
CA GLU A 4 15.00 -20.43 -13.12
C GLU A 4 15.88 -19.94 -11.98
N MET A 5 15.29 -19.12 -11.11
CA MET A 5 15.92 -18.67 -9.88
C MET A 5 16.09 -19.89 -8.98
N THR A 6 17.23 -20.57 -9.11
CA THR A 6 17.61 -21.71 -8.27
C THR A 6 17.70 -21.23 -6.83
N LEU A 7 17.23 -22.03 -5.86
CA LEU A 7 17.31 -21.76 -4.41
C LEU A 7 18.74 -21.41 -3.90
N ARG A 8 19.78 -21.64 -4.70
CA ARG A 8 21.18 -21.28 -4.45
C ARG A 8 21.53 -19.82 -4.77
N SER A 9 20.68 -19.15 -5.55
CA SER A 9 20.86 -17.77 -6.05
C SER A 9 20.18 -16.73 -5.15
N LEU A 10 19.15 -17.13 -4.38
CA LEU A 10 18.71 -16.38 -3.22
C LEU A 10 19.70 -16.66 -2.09
N VAL A 11 20.41 -15.64 -1.62
CA VAL A 11 21.12 -15.77 -0.36
C VAL A 11 20.11 -15.80 0.77
N PHE A 12 19.93 -17.00 1.28
CA PHE A 12 19.47 -17.25 2.64
C PHE A 12 20.65 -17.84 3.41
N LEU A 13 21.07 -17.21 4.50
CA LEU A 13 21.93 -17.85 5.50
C LEU A 13 21.13 -18.99 6.17
N VAL A 14 21.02 -20.13 5.48
CA VAL A 14 20.69 -21.41 6.10
C VAL A 14 21.97 -21.89 6.79
N GLY A 15 22.26 -21.28 7.94
CA GLY A 15 23.46 -21.56 8.73
C GLY A 15 23.91 -20.34 9.53
N GLY A 16 23.23 -20.05 10.64
CA GLY A 16 23.60 -18.98 11.56
C GLY A 16 22.96 -17.64 11.19
N PHE A 17 21.75 -17.39 11.67
CA PHE A 17 21.13 -16.07 11.62
C PHE A 17 21.94 -15.11 12.49
N LYS A 18 22.57 -14.12 11.86
CA LYS A 18 22.93 -12.85 12.50
C LYS A 18 21.83 -11.84 12.14
N ASP A 19 21.27 -11.22 13.17
CA ASP A 19 19.98 -10.55 13.27
C ASP A 19 19.68 -9.32 12.38
N GLU A 20 20.37 -9.08 11.26
CA GLU A 20 20.35 -7.74 10.62
C GLU A 20 19.33 -7.51 9.47
N TYR A 21 18.60 -8.52 8.97
CA TYR A 21 17.56 -8.32 7.94
C TYR A 21 16.22 -9.02 8.22
N ASN A 22 15.84 -9.13 9.50
CA ASN A 22 14.50 -9.60 9.91
C ASN A 22 13.43 -8.49 9.81
N GLU A 23 13.51 -7.61 8.81
CA GLU A 23 12.50 -6.57 8.63
C GLU A 23 11.22 -7.20 8.08
N ILE A 24 10.17 -7.17 8.89
CA ILE A 24 8.85 -7.63 8.50
C ILE A 24 8.10 -6.47 7.88
N LEU A 25 7.86 -6.57 6.58
CA LEU A 25 7.15 -5.58 5.77
C LEU A 25 5.64 -5.59 6.05
N GLY A 26 5.11 -6.71 6.53
CA GLY A 26 3.71 -6.83 6.92
C GLY A 26 3.36 -8.18 7.53
N ARG A 27 2.39 -8.17 8.45
CA ARG A 27 1.75 -9.38 9.00
C ARG A 27 0.25 -9.32 8.73
N GLY A 28 -0.25 -10.30 7.98
CA GLY A 28 -1.68 -10.55 7.83
C GLY A 28 -2.11 -11.78 8.65
N ALA A 29 -3.41 -12.07 8.64
CA ALA A 29 -3.99 -13.20 9.38
C ALA A 29 -3.40 -14.57 8.98
N SER A 30 -2.95 -14.72 7.73
CA SER A 30 -2.43 -15.99 7.19
C SER A 30 -1.00 -15.91 6.64
N LYS A 31 -0.40 -14.71 6.58
CA LYS A 31 0.91 -14.53 5.95
C LYS A 31 1.79 -13.51 6.65
N ILE A 32 3.09 -13.75 6.62
CA ILE A 32 4.13 -12.80 7.02
C ILE A 32 4.94 -12.46 5.78
N VAL A 33 5.26 -11.19 5.60
CA VAL A 33 6.05 -10.69 4.48
C VAL A 33 7.36 -10.14 5.02
N TYR A 34 8.47 -10.66 4.49
CA TYR A 34 9.82 -10.28 4.84
C TYR A 34 10.46 -9.51 3.68
N ARG A 35 11.33 -8.57 3.99
CA ARG A 35 12.28 -8.03 3.00
C ARG A 35 13.36 -9.06 2.75
N ALA A 36 13.70 -9.29 1.49
CA ALA A 36 14.83 -10.14 1.09
C ALA A 36 15.57 -9.50 -0.10
N PHE A 37 16.77 -9.97 -0.39
CA PHE A 37 17.59 -9.50 -1.51
C PHE A 37 18.00 -10.69 -2.38
N ASP A 38 17.76 -10.58 -3.68
CA ASP A 38 18.23 -11.54 -4.68
C ASP A 38 19.62 -11.10 -5.15
N GLU A 39 20.66 -11.86 -4.80
CA GLU A 39 22.04 -11.54 -5.13
C GLU A 39 22.39 -11.80 -6.61
N TYR A 40 21.63 -12.68 -7.28
CA TYR A 40 21.89 -13.01 -8.68
C TYR A 40 21.37 -11.92 -9.61
N GLU A 41 20.14 -11.47 -9.37
CA GLU A 41 19.52 -10.38 -10.12
C GLU A 41 19.89 -9.00 -9.54
N GLY A 42 20.42 -8.94 -8.32
CA GLY A 42 20.83 -7.71 -7.63
C GLY A 42 19.65 -6.82 -7.21
N ILE A 43 18.50 -7.41 -6.90
CA ILE A 43 17.26 -6.68 -6.60
C ILE A 43 16.71 -7.01 -5.22
N GLU A 44 16.06 -6.04 -4.58
CA GLU A 44 15.21 -6.32 -3.42
C GLU A 44 13.96 -7.09 -3.86
N VAL A 45 13.52 -8.04 -3.02
CA VAL A 45 12.33 -8.86 -3.25
C VAL A 45 11.50 -8.98 -1.98
N ALA A 46 10.19 -9.19 -2.15
CA ALA A 46 9.29 -9.49 -1.03
C ALA A 46 9.14 -11.00 -0.88
N TRP A 47 9.54 -11.53 0.28
CA TRP A 47 9.37 -12.93 0.63
C TRP A 47 8.10 -13.11 1.47
N ASN A 48 7.09 -13.75 0.87
CA ASN A 48 5.83 -14.04 1.54
C ASN A 48 5.86 -15.47 2.08
N GLN A 49 5.69 -15.62 3.39
CA GLN A 49 5.56 -16.89 4.07
C GLN A 49 4.12 -17.06 4.56
N VAL A 50 3.46 -18.13 4.10
CA VAL A 50 2.13 -18.53 4.57
C VAL A 50 2.32 -19.67 5.55
N LYS A 51 1.91 -19.43 6.80
CA LYS A 51 1.97 -20.43 7.87
C LYS A 51 0.72 -21.29 7.87
N HIS A 52 0.87 -22.53 8.32
CA HIS A 52 -0.20 -23.50 8.45
C HIS A 52 -0.78 -23.93 7.09
N PHE A 53 -0.26 -25.05 6.60
CA PHE A 53 -0.88 -25.85 5.56
C PHE A 53 -2.19 -26.54 5.99
N ASP A 54 -3.00 -25.95 6.88
CA ASP A 54 -4.36 -26.45 7.19
C ASP A 54 -5.26 -26.47 5.95
N PHE A 55 -4.84 -25.76 4.90
CA PHE A 55 -5.43 -25.81 3.57
C PHE A 55 -4.98 -27.04 2.73
N LEU A 56 -4.42 -28.10 3.32
CA LEU A 56 -4.10 -29.36 2.60
C LEU A 56 -4.68 -30.58 3.30
N GLN A 57 -5.86 -30.45 3.90
CA GLN A 57 -6.55 -31.62 4.44
C GLN A 57 -7.14 -32.50 3.34
N SER A 58 -7.24 -31.97 2.11
CA SER A 58 -7.76 -32.67 0.94
C SER A 58 -6.83 -32.56 -0.29
N PRO A 59 -6.78 -33.57 -1.16
CA PRO A 59 -6.12 -33.48 -2.47
C PRO A 59 -6.63 -32.31 -3.33
N GLU A 60 -7.91 -31.95 -3.20
CA GLU A 60 -8.55 -30.86 -3.93
C GLU A 60 -7.98 -29.49 -3.54
N ASP A 61 -7.67 -29.28 -2.26
CA ASP A 61 -7.07 -28.02 -1.81
C ASP A 61 -5.61 -27.87 -2.27
N LEU A 62 -4.89 -28.99 -2.37
CA LEU A 62 -3.56 -29.06 -2.94
C LEU A 62 -3.57 -28.65 -4.41
N GLU A 63 -4.46 -29.24 -5.18
CA GLU A 63 -4.66 -28.90 -6.59
C GLU A 63 -5.02 -27.42 -6.75
N ARG A 64 -5.94 -26.91 -5.94
CA ARG A 64 -6.35 -25.50 -5.96
C ARG A 64 -5.18 -24.56 -5.66
N LEU A 65 -4.31 -24.92 -4.74
CA LEU A 65 -3.11 -24.14 -4.43
C LEU A 65 -2.14 -24.15 -5.62
N TYR A 66 -1.89 -25.31 -6.23
CA TYR A 66 -1.05 -25.42 -7.42
C TYR A 66 -1.61 -24.60 -8.58
N CYS A 67 -2.92 -24.61 -8.81
CA CYS A 67 -3.57 -23.77 -9.81
C CYS A 67 -3.37 -22.27 -9.51
N LYS A 68 -3.48 -21.85 -8.24
CA LYS A 68 -3.24 -20.45 -7.85
C LYS A 68 -1.79 -20.02 -8.09
N ILE A 69 -0.83 -20.88 -7.72
CA ILE A 69 0.61 -20.61 -7.94
C ILE A 69 0.90 -20.57 -9.45
N HIS A 70 0.34 -21.51 -10.21
CA HIS A 70 0.50 -21.54 -11.67
C HIS A 70 -0.07 -20.28 -12.31
N LEU A 71 -1.27 -19.86 -11.91
CA LEU A 71 -1.89 -18.62 -12.39
C LEU A 71 -0.99 -17.41 -12.12
N LEU A 72 -0.49 -17.26 -10.89
CA LEU A 72 0.44 -16.17 -10.52
C LEU A 72 1.72 -16.18 -11.35
N LYS A 73 2.26 -17.36 -11.68
CA LYS A 73 3.42 -17.50 -12.58
C LYS A 73 3.12 -17.06 -14.02
N THR A 74 1.90 -17.30 -14.49
CA THR A 74 1.48 -16.99 -15.88
C THR A 74 1.00 -15.55 -16.07
N LEU A 75 0.55 -14.88 -15.01
CA LEU A 75 0.09 -13.49 -15.07
C LEU A 75 1.27 -12.54 -15.26
N LYS A 76 1.44 -12.06 -16.50
CA LYS A 76 2.44 -11.04 -16.86
C LYS A 76 1.72 -9.78 -17.31
N HIS A 77 1.64 -8.80 -16.42
CA HIS A 77 1.04 -7.51 -16.72
C HIS A 77 1.79 -6.41 -15.98
N SER A 78 1.95 -5.22 -16.58
CA SER A 78 2.70 -4.10 -15.99
C SER A 78 2.12 -3.59 -14.67
N ASN A 79 0.82 -3.79 -14.45
CA ASN A 79 0.10 -3.39 -13.23
C ASN A 79 -0.11 -4.54 -12.23
N ILE A 80 0.38 -5.74 -12.51
CA ILE A 80 0.33 -6.88 -11.59
C ILE A 80 1.74 -7.09 -11.05
N MET A 81 1.85 -7.18 -9.73
CA MET A 81 3.11 -7.47 -9.04
C MET A 81 3.77 -8.69 -9.67
N LYS A 82 5.04 -8.56 -10.07
CA LYS A 82 5.74 -9.68 -10.69
C LYS A 82 5.91 -10.80 -9.68
N PHE A 83 5.55 -11.99 -10.09
CA PHE A 83 5.87 -13.22 -9.38
C PHE A 83 7.19 -13.76 -9.89
N TYR A 84 8.13 -14.04 -8.99
CA TYR A 84 9.42 -14.62 -9.36
C TYR A 84 9.44 -16.13 -9.17
N THR A 85 9.22 -16.59 -7.94
CA THR A 85 9.31 -18.02 -7.62
C THR A 85 8.48 -18.41 -6.39
N SER A 86 8.32 -19.71 -6.17
CA SER A 86 7.70 -20.27 -4.96
C SER A 86 8.23 -21.66 -4.66
N TRP A 87 8.28 -22.00 -3.37
CA TRP A 87 8.60 -23.35 -2.89
C TRP A 87 7.78 -23.71 -1.66
N VAL A 88 7.64 -25.02 -1.44
CA VAL A 88 7.08 -25.58 -0.22
C VAL A 88 8.23 -25.87 0.75
N ASP A 89 8.04 -25.53 2.02
CA ASP A 89 8.90 -25.92 3.13
C ASP A 89 8.15 -26.96 3.99
N PRO A 90 8.36 -28.27 3.75
CA PRO A 90 7.68 -29.33 4.48
C PRO A 90 8.05 -29.36 5.96
N SER A 91 9.28 -28.99 6.30
CA SER A 91 9.82 -29.04 7.66
C SER A 91 9.11 -28.06 8.57
N ASN A 92 8.86 -26.84 8.07
CA ASN A 92 8.12 -25.82 8.80
C ASN A 92 6.62 -25.76 8.45
N ARG A 93 6.14 -26.65 7.57
CA ARG A 93 4.76 -26.69 7.05
C ARG A 93 4.27 -25.37 6.46
N ASN A 94 5.15 -24.70 5.72
CA ASN A 94 4.87 -23.38 5.15
C ASN A 94 5.02 -23.39 3.63
N ILE A 95 4.36 -22.44 2.98
CA ILE A 95 4.60 -22.10 1.57
C ILE A 95 5.30 -20.77 1.52
N ASN A 96 6.30 -20.69 0.65
CA ASN A 96 7.05 -19.48 0.40
C ASN A 96 6.83 -19.07 -1.05
N PHE A 97 6.63 -17.78 -1.28
CA PHE A 97 6.68 -17.19 -2.61
C PHE A 97 7.40 -15.86 -2.58
N VAL A 98 8.14 -15.59 -3.65
CA VAL A 98 8.99 -14.42 -3.83
C VAL A 98 8.39 -13.61 -4.97
N THR A 99 8.13 -12.34 -4.67
CA THR A 99 7.53 -11.39 -5.60
C THR A 99 8.39 -10.15 -5.68
N GLU A 100 8.10 -9.31 -6.67
CA GLU A 100 8.62 -7.94 -6.75
C GLU A 100 8.48 -7.27 -5.39
N MET A 101 9.57 -6.71 -4.90
CA MET A 101 9.51 -5.86 -3.72
C MET A 101 8.54 -4.74 -4.02
N PHE A 102 7.74 -4.35 -3.03
CA PHE A 102 6.90 -3.17 -3.16
C PHE A 102 7.76 -1.90 -3.05
N THR A 103 8.82 -1.79 -3.87
CA THR A 103 9.72 -0.65 -3.90
C THR A 103 9.92 -0.17 -5.35
N SER A 104 9.51 1.08 -5.59
CA SER A 104 10.01 1.99 -6.64
C SER A 104 9.46 1.96 -8.07
N VAL A 105 8.18 1.66 -8.24
CA VAL A 105 7.35 2.66 -8.95
C VAL A 105 6.23 3.02 -7.99
N PRO A 106 6.19 4.23 -7.41
CA PRO A 106 4.97 4.66 -6.79
C PRO A 106 3.96 4.76 -7.94
N LEU A 107 3.04 3.80 -8.03
CA LEU A 107 1.67 4.19 -8.32
C LEU A 107 1.25 5.05 -7.12
N GLY A 108 1.78 6.28 -7.09
CA GLY A 108 1.41 7.29 -6.14
C GLY A 108 -0.08 7.45 -6.33
N LYS A 109 -0.85 7.01 -5.35
CA LYS A 109 -2.30 7.16 -5.43
C LYS A 109 -2.52 8.64 -5.22
N SER A 110 -3.13 9.30 -6.19
CA SER A 110 -3.49 10.71 -6.04
C SER A 110 -5.00 10.83 -6.08
N LEU A 111 -5.57 11.39 -5.02
CA LEU A 111 -6.96 11.80 -4.98
C LEU A 111 -7.02 13.29 -5.33
N LYS A 112 -7.73 13.60 -6.41
CA LYS A 112 -8.05 14.98 -6.80
C LYS A 112 -9.45 15.33 -6.34
N ILE A 113 -9.55 16.24 -5.39
CA ILE A 113 -10.80 16.83 -4.91
C ILE A 113 -10.99 18.17 -5.62
N VAL A 114 -12.18 18.42 -6.16
CA VAL A 114 -12.53 19.69 -6.80
C VAL A 114 -13.65 20.33 -6.01
N LEU A 115 -13.42 21.55 -5.52
CA LEU A 115 -14.44 22.27 -4.78
C LEU A 115 -15.52 22.81 -5.72
N VAL A 116 -16.75 22.38 -5.51
CA VAL A 116 -17.92 22.82 -6.30
C VAL A 116 -18.59 24.08 -5.74
N ARG A 117 -18.15 24.54 -4.57
CA ARG A 117 -18.61 25.73 -3.86
C ARG A 117 -17.46 26.35 -3.07
N ASP A 118 -17.61 27.60 -2.67
CA ASP A 118 -16.72 28.25 -1.71
C ASP A 118 -16.81 27.55 -0.34
N VAL A 119 -15.66 27.32 0.28
CA VAL A 119 -15.50 26.79 1.64
C VAL A 119 -14.33 27.53 2.28
N ASP A 120 -14.47 28.05 3.49
CA ASP A 120 -13.30 28.58 4.20
C ASP A 120 -12.40 27.43 4.67
N GLY A 121 -11.10 27.70 4.79
CA GLY A 121 -10.12 26.68 5.14
C GLY A 121 -10.37 26.01 6.49
N LYS A 122 -10.93 26.76 7.47
CA LYS A 122 -11.27 26.23 8.80
C LYS A 122 -12.41 25.22 8.70
N THR A 123 -13.52 25.56 8.03
CA THR A 123 -14.65 24.65 7.83
C THR A 123 -14.23 23.38 7.08
N PHE A 124 -13.36 23.51 6.07
CA PHE A 124 -12.83 22.35 5.36
C PHE A 124 -11.99 21.46 6.28
N TRP A 125 -11.10 22.07 7.07
CA TRP A 125 -10.27 21.34 8.03
C TRP A 125 -11.11 20.65 9.10
N ASP A 126 -12.03 21.37 9.77
CA ASP A 126 -12.86 20.83 10.85
C ASP A 126 -13.63 19.58 10.37
N ALA A 127 -14.22 19.63 9.18
CA ALA A 127 -14.93 18.49 8.60
C ALA A 127 -14.01 17.29 8.30
N LEU A 128 -12.75 17.55 7.93
CA LEU A 128 -11.78 16.51 7.65
C LEU A 128 -11.20 15.93 8.93
N ASP A 129 -10.97 16.76 9.95
CA ASP A 129 -10.52 16.36 11.29
C ASP A 129 -11.58 15.48 11.98
N ASP A 130 -12.86 15.84 11.87
CA ASP A 130 -14.00 15.03 12.33
C ASP A 130 -14.03 13.64 11.64
N ALA A 131 -13.60 13.57 10.38
CA ALA A 131 -13.53 12.32 9.64
C ALA A 131 -12.29 11.48 10.01
N ILE A 132 -11.15 12.12 10.28
CA ILE A 132 -9.87 11.43 10.58
C ILE A 132 -9.84 10.96 12.04
N THR A 133 -10.26 11.78 12.98
CA THR A 133 -10.11 11.56 14.43
C THR A 133 -10.65 10.18 14.88
N PRO A 134 -11.84 9.73 14.46
CA PRO A 134 -12.36 8.41 14.86
C PRO A 134 -11.54 7.22 14.34
N ARG A 135 -10.69 7.43 13.33
CA ARG A 135 -9.89 6.39 12.66
C ARG A 135 -8.49 6.24 13.25
N ILE A 136 -8.04 7.22 14.04
CA ILE A 136 -6.76 7.17 14.74
C ILE A 136 -6.99 6.69 16.18
N LYS A 137 -6.60 5.44 16.47
CA LYS A 137 -6.85 4.81 17.77
C LYS A 137 -6.07 5.43 18.93
N SER A 138 -4.83 5.86 18.66
CA SER A 138 -3.94 6.48 19.64
C SER A 138 -3.06 7.46 18.89
N LEU A 139 -3.14 8.74 19.23
CA LEU A 139 -2.24 9.75 18.67
C LEU A 139 -0.84 9.59 19.26
N THR A 140 0.17 9.69 18.40
CA THR A 140 1.56 9.89 18.79
C THR A 140 1.97 11.34 18.56
N THR A 141 3.11 11.75 19.12
CA THR A 141 3.68 13.09 18.86
C THR A 141 3.96 13.34 17.38
N ILE A 142 4.29 12.28 16.62
CA ILE A 142 4.47 12.34 15.17
C ILE A 142 3.13 12.65 14.48
N ASP A 143 2.05 12.00 14.91
CA ASP A 143 0.71 12.21 14.36
C ASP A 143 0.20 13.62 14.64
N GLU A 144 0.44 14.14 15.85
CA GLU A 144 0.09 15.52 16.21
C GLU A 144 0.82 16.55 15.34
N SER A 145 2.12 16.35 15.11
CA SER A 145 2.92 17.20 14.21
C SER A 145 2.44 17.14 12.76
N ALA A 146 2.11 15.93 12.29
CA ALA A 146 1.57 15.69 10.96
C ALA A 146 0.20 16.36 10.76
N LEU A 147 -0.73 16.20 11.71
CA LEU A 147 -2.05 16.85 11.70
C LEU A 147 -1.92 18.37 11.76
N SER A 148 -1.01 18.90 12.58
CA SER A 148 -0.74 20.34 12.67
C SER A 148 -0.23 20.91 11.33
N THR A 149 0.71 20.21 10.69
CA THR A 149 1.22 20.56 9.36
C THR A 149 0.10 20.56 8.33
N PHE A 150 -0.72 19.51 8.34
CA PHE A 150 -1.84 19.36 7.41
C PHE A 150 -2.90 20.44 7.60
N ARG A 151 -3.30 20.71 8.85
CA ARG A 151 -4.20 21.80 9.24
C ARG A 151 -3.72 23.16 8.74
N SER A 152 -2.44 23.47 8.98
CA SER A 152 -1.83 24.75 8.59
C SER A 152 -1.85 24.99 7.07
N THR A 153 -1.95 23.91 6.29
CA THR A 153 -2.06 23.98 4.83
C THR A 153 -3.37 24.65 4.39
N PHE A 154 -4.46 24.46 5.14
CA PHE A 154 -5.79 24.93 4.76
C PHE A 154 -6.24 26.16 5.54
N GLU A 155 -5.97 26.26 6.84
CA GLU A 155 -6.56 27.30 7.71
C GLU A 155 -6.38 28.74 7.24
N LYS A 156 -5.25 29.04 6.59
CA LYS A 156 -4.93 30.39 6.11
C LYS A 156 -5.33 30.64 4.65
N ARG A 157 -6.01 29.70 4.00
CA ARG A 157 -6.35 29.75 2.57
C ARG A 157 -7.86 29.94 2.37
N ALA A 158 -8.21 30.82 1.44
CA ALA A 158 -9.57 30.91 0.93
C ALA A 158 -9.76 29.83 -0.16
N LEU A 159 -10.57 28.81 0.12
CA LEU A 159 -10.82 27.73 -0.83
C LEU A 159 -12.06 28.05 -1.66
N LYS A 160 -11.82 28.63 -2.84
CA LYS A 160 -12.89 29.06 -3.75
C LYS A 160 -13.43 27.91 -4.58
N LYS A 161 -14.65 28.06 -5.10
CA LYS A 161 -15.17 27.16 -6.13
C LYS A 161 -14.15 27.05 -7.28
N GLY A 162 -13.88 25.82 -7.70
CA GLY A 162 -12.87 25.51 -8.71
C GLY A 162 -11.47 25.24 -8.15
N THR A 163 -11.24 25.39 -6.83
CA THR A 163 -9.99 24.94 -6.21
C THR A 163 -9.85 23.43 -6.29
N PHE A 164 -8.66 22.97 -6.66
CA PHE A 164 -8.22 21.59 -6.72
C PHE A 164 -7.37 21.29 -5.49
N ILE A 165 -7.67 20.20 -4.79
CA ILE A 165 -6.86 19.67 -3.70
C ILE A 165 -6.38 18.28 -4.11
N PHE A 166 -5.08 18.05 -4.02
CA PHE A 166 -4.44 16.80 -4.35
C PHE A 166 -3.88 16.18 -3.08
N LEU A 167 -4.34 14.97 -2.77
CA LEU A 167 -3.78 14.12 -1.72
C LEU A 167 -3.03 12.97 -2.40
N THR A 168 -1.71 12.96 -2.30
CA THR A 168 -0.87 11.99 -3.02
C THR A 168 -0.11 11.10 -2.06
N TRP A 169 -0.55 9.85 -1.93
CA TRP A 169 0.10 8.82 -1.12
C TRP A 169 1.30 8.26 -1.87
N LEU A 170 2.51 8.62 -1.42
CA LEU A 170 3.76 8.09 -1.99
C LEU A 170 4.03 6.68 -1.47
N ASN A 171 3.77 6.46 -0.18
CA ASN A 171 3.89 5.19 0.51
C ASN A 171 2.98 5.22 1.76
N PRO A 172 2.89 4.13 2.56
CA PRO A 172 2.00 4.09 3.73
C PRO A 172 2.29 5.11 4.82
N THR A 173 3.49 5.70 4.86
CA THR A 173 3.91 6.65 5.90
C THR A 173 4.01 8.08 5.41
N LYS A 174 4.00 8.30 4.09
CA LYS A 174 4.27 9.59 3.47
C LYS A 174 3.23 9.97 2.43
N MET A 175 2.66 11.16 2.62
CA MET A 175 1.68 11.76 1.72
C MET A 175 2.07 13.20 1.38
N LEU A 176 1.85 13.60 0.14
CA LEU A 176 2.00 14.99 -0.33
C LEU A 176 0.64 15.64 -0.47
N VAL A 177 0.59 16.93 -0.15
CA VAL A 177 -0.61 17.75 -0.24
C VAL A 177 -0.30 18.94 -1.13
N SER A 178 -1.13 19.15 -2.14
CA SER A 178 -1.06 20.32 -3.01
C SER A 178 -2.44 20.91 -3.24
N VAL A 179 -2.51 22.23 -3.31
CA VAL A 179 -3.72 23.02 -3.54
C VAL A 179 -3.46 23.93 -4.73
N SER A 180 -4.33 23.89 -5.73
CA SER A 180 -4.21 24.69 -6.95
C SER A 180 -5.54 25.34 -7.33
N THR A 181 -5.48 26.51 -7.93
CA THR A 181 -6.63 27.18 -8.57
C THR A 181 -6.60 27.09 -10.09
N GLU A 182 -5.51 26.58 -10.67
CA GLU A 182 -5.22 26.59 -12.12
C GLU A 182 -5.14 25.17 -12.71
N GLY A 183 -5.67 24.17 -12.01
CA GLY A 183 -5.66 22.77 -12.44
C GLY A 183 -4.60 21.95 -11.71
N MET A 184 -3.57 21.49 -12.44
CA MET A 184 -2.48 20.73 -11.83
C MET A 184 -1.65 21.63 -10.90
N PRO A 185 -1.14 21.10 -9.78
CA PRO A 185 -0.32 21.88 -8.87
C PRO A 185 1.10 22.03 -9.43
N SER A 186 1.67 23.23 -9.31
CA SER A 186 3.07 23.53 -9.68
C SER A 186 4.08 23.26 -8.56
N GLY A 187 3.59 22.96 -7.35
CA GLY A 187 4.41 22.70 -6.16
C GLY A 187 3.71 21.82 -5.14
N ILE A 188 4.44 21.54 -4.06
CA ILE A 188 3.95 20.78 -2.90
C ILE A 188 3.74 21.78 -1.76
N ASP A 189 2.54 21.85 -1.22
CA ASP A 189 2.21 22.76 -0.12
C ASP A 189 2.56 22.16 1.24
N ALA A 190 2.42 20.85 1.39
CA ALA A 190 2.83 20.14 2.60
C ALA A 190 3.25 18.70 2.33
N THR A 191 4.14 18.21 3.19
CA THR A 191 4.52 16.80 3.28
C THR A 191 4.08 16.29 4.63
N ILE A 192 3.33 15.19 4.63
CA ILE A 192 2.80 14.54 5.82
C ILE A 192 3.58 13.24 6.02
N ASP A 193 4.35 13.16 7.09
CA ASP A 193 5.14 11.98 7.48
C ASP A 193 4.53 11.36 8.75
N SER A 194 3.48 10.55 8.57
CA SER A 194 2.82 9.77 9.63
C SER A 194 2.05 8.61 9.00
N SER A 195 2.28 7.38 9.48
CA SER A 195 1.52 6.20 9.05
C SER A 195 0.06 6.26 9.47
N ASN A 196 -0.23 6.67 10.70
CA ASN A 196 -1.60 6.70 11.23
C ASN A 196 -2.45 7.73 10.50
N VAL A 197 -1.93 8.94 10.29
CA VAL A 197 -2.65 10.01 9.57
C VAL A 197 -2.84 9.64 8.11
N THR A 198 -1.79 9.12 7.46
CA THR A 198 -1.84 8.72 6.05
C THR A 198 -2.85 7.59 5.80
N LEU A 199 -2.90 6.58 6.69
CA LEU A 199 -3.88 5.49 6.63
C LEU A 199 -5.29 5.96 6.97
N ALA A 200 -5.46 6.79 7.99
CA ALA A 200 -6.77 7.33 8.36
C ALA A 200 -7.37 8.15 7.20
N LEU A 201 -6.58 9.00 6.55
CA LEU A 201 -7.01 9.74 5.37
C LEU A 201 -7.37 8.83 4.19
N PHE A 202 -6.64 7.74 3.98
CA PHE A 202 -7.01 6.76 2.97
C PHE A 202 -8.36 6.10 3.30
N ASP A 203 -8.55 5.73 4.57
CA ASP A 203 -9.77 5.09 5.07
C ASP A 203 -11.00 6.03 5.02
N VAL A 204 -10.82 7.34 5.16
CA VAL A 204 -11.89 8.34 4.97
C VAL A 204 -12.56 8.19 3.60
N PHE A 205 -11.81 7.89 2.53
CA PHE A 205 -12.35 7.80 1.17
C PHE A 205 -12.59 6.36 0.67
N PHE A 206 -11.79 5.41 1.14
CA PHE A 206 -11.78 4.04 0.61
C PHE A 206 -12.04 2.96 1.67
N GLY A 207 -12.18 3.36 2.93
CA GLY A 207 -12.43 2.50 4.08
C GLY A 207 -13.85 1.95 4.16
N GLY A 208 -14.21 1.40 5.32
CA GLY A 208 -15.53 0.79 5.56
C GLY A 208 -16.70 1.76 5.36
N GLU A 209 -16.57 2.97 5.94
CA GLU A 209 -17.56 4.05 5.94
C GLU A 209 -17.03 5.27 5.16
N PRO A 210 -16.98 5.23 3.81
CA PRO A 210 -16.36 6.28 3.02
C PRO A 210 -17.22 7.54 2.95
N VAL A 211 -16.59 8.72 3.01
CA VAL A 211 -17.29 10.01 2.83
C VAL A 211 -17.85 10.18 1.41
N SER A 212 -17.38 9.37 0.46
CA SER A 212 -17.92 9.28 -0.89
C SER A 212 -18.09 7.82 -1.31
N PRO A 213 -19.25 7.20 -1.02
CA PRO A 213 -19.53 5.82 -1.42
C PRO A 213 -19.48 5.63 -2.94
N SER A 214 -19.88 6.64 -3.71
CA SER A 214 -19.85 6.63 -5.18
C SER A 214 -18.41 6.60 -5.71
N LEU A 215 -17.48 7.34 -5.11
CA LEU A 215 -16.05 7.28 -5.45
C LEU A 215 -15.50 5.87 -5.24
N LYS A 216 -15.75 5.28 -4.07
CA LYS A 216 -15.29 3.91 -3.75
C LYS A 216 -15.84 2.89 -4.74
N ALA A 217 -17.14 2.95 -5.05
CA ALA A 217 -17.78 2.07 -6.01
C ALA A 217 -17.21 2.22 -7.43
N SER A 218 -16.98 3.46 -7.88
CA SER A 218 -16.38 3.75 -9.19
C SER A 218 -14.96 3.21 -9.31
N VAL A 219 -14.13 3.41 -8.28
CA VAL A 219 -12.77 2.85 -8.24
C VAL A 219 -12.80 1.32 -8.28
N ALA A 220 -13.68 0.68 -7.50
CA ALA A 220 -13.83 -0.78 -7.51
C ALA A 220 -14.24 -1.29 -8.90
N SER A 221 -15.19 -0.63 -9.57
CA SER A 221 -15.61 -0.98 -10.92
C SER A 221 -14.52 -0.77 -11.97
N GLY A 222 -13.74 0.31 -11.86
CA GLY A 222 -12.62 0.60 -12.75
C GLY A 222 -11.51 -0.45 -12.62
N LEU A 223 -11.15 -0.80 -11.39
CA LEU A 223 -10.19 -1.88 -11.11
C LEU A 223 -10.68 -3.22 -11.63
N ALA A 224 -11.95 -3.56 -11.40
CA ALA A 224 -12.54 -4.81 -11.90
C ALA A 224 -12.52 -4.90 -13.44
N THR A 225 -12.60 -3.77 -14.13
CA THR A 225 -12.48 -3.70 -15.61
C THR A 225 -11.03 -3.83 -16.06
N ALA A 226 -10.11 -3.14 -15.40
CA ALA A 226 -8.68 -3.12 -15.76
C ALA A 226 -7.94 -4.44 -15.47
N LEU A 227 -8.52 -5.31 -14.65
CA LEU A 227 -7.95 -6.62 -14.27
C LEU A 227 -8.54 -7.79 -15.06
N LYS A 228 -9.39 -7.53 -16.06
CA LYS A 228 -9.87 -8.52 -17.03
C LYS A 228 -8.96 -8.55 -18.25
#